data_AF-A7NPY3-F1
#
_entry.id   AF-A7NPY3-F1
#
_cell.length_a   1.000
_cell.length_b   1.000
_cell.length_c   1.000
_cell.angle_alpha   90.00
_cell.angle_beta   90.00
_cell.angle_gamma   90.00
#
_symmetry.space_group_name_H-M   'P 1'
#
loop_
_entity.id
_entity.type
_entity.pdbx_description
1 polymer ?
#
loop_
_entity_poly.entity_id
_entity_poly.type
_entity_poly.pdbx_seq_one_letter_code
_entity_poly.pdbx_strand_id
1 'polypeptide(L)'
;MNVSKAHRLAMPLTMAVLLVLALAPARVAAVDRRSGDRVVIGANEIIADDLLVTATTLIIDGRVVGDVVAMAQTIEINGVIEGDLLSVGGGVVLNGTVTDDARVAAGIIRFDPQARVGDTLLGTGASVEMLPGSTLGGSLIFIGGQALLSGNVDGDVLFGGNSLLLRGSVGGDVEAAVDPTTATTWASQIRIEGVASPPSAPAGLTVEHEARIGGDLTYRSSAPATIPVGAVAGQVRFTEELRTTPPQPTIADRLLDVARRFAGLFLLGLILVWLAPRIVQGTIGELETRPVASLGWGVVSILAISLAFMIVTLVTVVLSIMLGFVKLSGLMGITLAAGAIVGMALVVLTILAVAYVAQIVVGFEAGRQVLLRIRPSWVEQPFAPLAVGLLVLVVLTALPAVGWVIGLVSVLLGLGALWMLGRDLLTGRTPLVLAPV
;
A
#
# COMPACT_ATOMS: atom_id res chain seq x y z
N MET A 1 56.59 -27.56 15.71
CA MET A 1 56.16 -26.42 16.56
C MET A 1 54.65 -26.49 16.69
N ASN A 2 54.14 -26.79 17.89
CA ASN A 2 52.76 -27.24 18.12
C ASN A 2 51.73 -26.12 17.89
N VAL A 3 51.06 -26.16 16.74
CA VAL A 3 49.92 -25.31 16.33
C VAL A 3 48.73 -25.42 17.32
N SER A 4 48.70 -26.44 18.19
CA SER A 4 47.61 -26.66 19.15
C SER A 4 47.55 -25.70 20.34
N LYS A 5 48.61 -24.92 20.62
CA LYS A 5 48.57 -23.90 21.70
C LYS A 5 48.06 -22.53 21.25
N ALA A 6 48.26 -22.16 19.97
CA ALA A 6 47.84 -20.85 19.45
C ALA A 6 46.31 -20.72 19.39
N HIS A 7 45.59 -21.80 19.06
CA HIS A 7 44.12 -21.79 19.01
C HIS A 7 43.44 -21.78 20.38
N ARG A 8 44.12 -22.27 21.43
CA ARG A 8 43.55 -22.29 22.80
C ARG A 8 43.52 -20.91 23.47
N LEU A 9 44.36 -19.97 23.02
CA LEU A 9 44.37 -18.57 23.49
C LEU A 9 43.61 -17.64 22.55
N ALA A 10 43.46 -17.99 21.27
CA ALA A 10 42.72 -17.19 20.30
C ALA A 10 41.23 -17.06 20.66
N MET A 11 40.60 -18.13 21.16
CA MET A 11 39.17 -18.18 21.49
C MET A 11 38.77 -17.30 22.70
N PRO A 12 39.46 -17.34 23.86
CA PRO A 12 39.13 -16.43 24.96
C PRO A 12 39.45 -14.96 24.63
N LEU A 13 40.48 -14.70 23.81
CA LEU A 13 40.82 -13.34 23.37
C LEU A 13 39.79 -12.78 22.39
N THR A 14 39.30 -13.58 21.43
CA THR A 14 38.19 -13.18 20.56
C THR A 14 36.90 -12.99 21.33
N MET A 15 36.60 -13.84 22.32
CA MET A 15 35.44 -13.65 23.21
C MET A 15 35.56 -12.37 24.04
N ALA A 16 36.73 -12.05 24.58
CA ALA A 16 36.95 -10.82 25.34
C ALA A 16 36.84 -9.58 24.44
N VAL A 17 37.37 -9.62 23.22
CA VAL A 17 37.24 -8.53 22.23
C VAL A 17 35.79 -8.35 21.79
N LEU A 18 35.06 -9.44 21.54
CA LEU A 18 33.62 -9.40 21.23
C LEU A 18 32.78 -8.88 22.40
N LEU A 19 33.15 -9.23 23.63
CA LEU A 19 32.49 -8.75 24.85
C LEU A 19 32.76 -7.25 25.08
N VAL A 20 33.97 -6.77 24.83
CA VAL A 20 34.33 -5.35 24.90
C VAL A 20 33.66 -4.55 23.77
N LEU A 21 33.52 -5.12 22.57
CA LEU A 21 32.73 -4.56 21.47
C LEU A 21 31.22 -4.54 21.77
N ALA A 22 30.71 -5.53 22.50
CA ALA A 22 29.30 -5.58 22.94
C ALA A 22 28.99 -4.65 24.13
N LEU A 23 30.01 -4.33 24.94
CA LEU A 23 29.93 -3.39 26.07
C LEU A 23 30.27 -1.95 25.68
N ALA A 24 30.81 -1.73 24.47
CA ALA A 24 30.97 -0.38 23.93
C ALA A 24 29.55 0.20 23.72
N PRO A 25 29.23 1.37 24.29
CA PRO A 25 27.94 2.00 24.02
C PRO A 25 27.87 2.25 22.52
N ALA A 26 27.00 1.50 21.83
CA ALA A 26 26.67 1.80 20.46
C ALA A 26 26.13 3.24 20.46
N ARG A 27 26.91 4.17 19.90
CA ARG A 27 26.41 5.49 19.55
C ARG A 27 25.48 5.29 18.37
N VAL A 28 24.27 4.81 18.65
CA VAL A 28 23.16 4.86 17.71
C VAL A 28 22.85 6.35 17.56
N ALA A 29 23.04 6.90 16.36
CA ALA A 29 22.56 8.24 16.03
C ALA A 29 21.08 8.30 16.42
N ALA A 30 20.76 9.20 17.34
CA ALA A 30 19.47 9.24 17.98
C ALA A 30 18.55 10.13 17.14
N VAL A 31 17.94 9.54 16.09
CA VAL A 31 16.85 10.19 15.33
C VAL A 31 15.85 10.82 16.32
N ASP A 32 15.59 12.12 16.18
CA ASP A 32 14.60 12.83 17.00
C ASP A 32 13.21 12.35 16.57
N ARG A 33 12.43 11.84 17.53
CA ARG A 33 11.09 11.29 17.25
C ARG A 33 10.04 12.07 18.02
N ARG A 34 9.03 12.57 17.30
CA ARG A 34 7.92 13.32 17.90
C ARG A 34 6.59 12.72 17.51
N SER A 35 5.66 12.68 18.46
CA SER A 35 4.30 12.22 18.21
C SER A 35 3.29 12.88 19.12
N GLY A 36 2.07 13.07 18.62
CA GLY A 36 0.95 13.64 19.38
C GLY A 36 -0.06 14.32 18.45
N ASP A 37 -1.10 14.93 19.01
CA ASP A 37 -2.12 15.60 18.19
C ASP A 37 -1.53 16.77 17.41
N ARG A 38 -0.69 17.58 18.05
CA ARG A 38 -0.03 18.73 17.44
C ARG A 38 1.45 18.74 17.81
N VAL A 39 2.32 18.64 16.81
CA VAL A 39 3.77 18.77 16.95
C VAL A 39 4.20 20.07 16.30
N VAL A 40 4.93 20.90 17.05
CA VAL A 40 5.49 22.17 16.56
C VAL A 40 7.00 22.14 16.79
N ILE A 41 7.78 22.38 15.75
CA ILE A 41 9.20 22.72 15.84
C ILE A 41 9.28 24.25 15.81
N GLY A 42 9.56 24.86 16.95
CA GLY A 42 9.44 26.32 17.09
C GLY A 42 10.49 27.09 16.27
N ALA A 43 10.22 28.36 15.94
CA ALA A 43 11.12 29.18 15.10
C ALA A 43 12.57 29.29 15.62
N ASN A 44 12.78 29.18 16.94
CA ASN A 44 14.12 29.22 17.56
C ASN A 44 14.69 27.81 17.83
N GLU A 45 13.99 26.77 17.42
CA GLU A 45 14.37 25.39 17.65
C GLU A 45 15.19 24.86 16.47
N ILE A 46 16.30 24.20 16.78
CA ILE A 46 17.16 23.54 15.80
C ILE A 46 17.22 22.06 16.16
N ILE A 47 16.71 21.22 15.28
CA ILE A 47 16.88 19.77 15.36
C ILE A 47 18.18 19.44 14.65
N ALA A 48 19.20 19.02 15.40
CA ALA A 48 20.56 18.81 14.88
C ALA A 48 20.78 17.42 14.22
N ASP A 49 19.70 16.68 13.97
CA ASP A 49 19.68 15.31 13.43
C ASP A 49 18.40 15.12 12.61
N ASP A 50 18.17 13.90 12.10
CA ASP A 50 16.94 13.52 11.41
C ASP A 50 15.73 13.58 12.34
N LEU A 51 14.58 13.98 11.77
CA LEU A 51 13.32 14.15 12.47
C LEU A 51 12.24 13.18 11.93
N LEU A 52 11.75 12.29 12.78
CA LEU A 52 10.62 11.41 12.48
C LEU A 52 9.37 11.86 13.26
N VAL A 53 8.30 12.22 12.55
CA VAL A 53 7.06 12.72 13.16
C VAL A 53 5.84 11.89 12.77
N THR A 54 4.98 11.60 13.76
CA THR A 54 3.61 11.12 13.52
C THR A 54 2.62 11.96 14.33
N ALA A 55 1.77 12.73 13.67
CA ALA A 55 0.87 13.67 14.36
C ALA A 55 -0.47 13.88 13.62
N THR A 56 -1.43 14.57 14.23
CA THR A 56 -2.58 15.10 13.45
C THR A 56 -2.15 16.36 12.71
N THR A 57 -1.42 17.26 13.37
CA THR A 57 -0.84 18.46 12.79
C THR A 57 0.65 18.55 13.08
N LEU A 58 1.46 18.76 12.04
CA LEU A 58 2.89 19.09 12.15
C LEU A 58 3.11 20.50 11.61
N ILE A 59 3.78 21.34 12.40
CA ILE A 59 4.28 22.65 11.98
C ILE A 59 5.78 22.72 12.24
N ILE A 60 6.56 23.03 11.20
CA ILE A 60 8.00 23.25 11.31
C ILE A 60 8.29 24.72 11.03
N ASP A 61 8.39 25.53 12.09
CA ASP A 61 8.82 26.94 11.99
C ASP A 61 10.34 27.09 12.14
N GLY A 62 10.99 26.14 12.82
CA GLY A 62 12.42 26.13 13.10
C GLY A 62 13.28 25.50 11.99
N ARG A 63 14.46 25.01 12.39
CA ARG A 63 15.44 24.39 11.48
C ARG A 63 15.63 22.92 11.80
N VAL A 64 15.63 22.07 10.78
CA VAL A 64 16.01 20.66 10.87
C VAL A 64 17.26 20.47 10.02
N VAL A 65 18.36 20.03 10.65
CA VAL A 65 19.67 19.86 9.99
C VAL A 65 19.73 18.57 9.16
N GLY A 66 18.98 17.53 9.56
CA GLY A 66 18.88 16.27 8.84
C GLY A 66 17.62 16.15 7.99
N ASP A 67 17.22 14.91 7.74
CA ASP A 67 16.04 14.57 6.96
C ASP A 67 14.76 14.64 7.81
N VAL A 68 13.63 14.93 7.19
CA VAL A 68 12.31 14.87 7.83
C VAL A 68 11.49 13.74 7.23
N VAL A 69 11.07 12.80 8.08
CA VAL A 69 10.06 11.80 7.75
C VAL A 69 8.80 12.08 8.55
N ALA A 70 7.71 12.48 7.89
CA ALA A 70 6.50 12.93 8.57
C ALA A 70 5.22 12.25 8.07
N MET A 71 4.37 11.83 9.00
CA MET A 71 3.00 11.39 8.73
C MET A 71 2.03 12.24 9.55
N ALA A 72 1.21 13.06 8.89
CA ALA A 72 0.19 13.84 9.57
C ALA A 72 -1.01 14.21 8.69
N GLN A 73 -2.15 14.56 9.28
CA GLN A 73 -3.29 15.05 8.50
C GLN A 73 -2.95 16.38 7.81
N THR A 74 -2.30 17.29 8.53
CA THR A 74 -1.81 18.57 8.01
C THR A 74 -0.34 18.76 8.35
N ILE A 75 0.49 19.05 7.35
CA ILE A 75 1.92 19.34 7.50
C ILE A 75 2.19 20.73 6.94
N GLU A 76 2.77 21.61 7.75
CA GLU A 76 3.14 22.97 7.38
C GLU A 76 4.64 23.19 7.61
N ILE A 77 5.38 23.51 6.56
CA ILE A 77 6.82 23.73 6.60
C ILE A 77 7.10 25.22 6.37
N ASN A 78 7.31 25.96 7.45
CA ASN A 78 7.60 27.39 7.45
C ASN A 78 9.10 27.71 7.52
N GLY A 79 9.85 26.84 8.20
CA GLY A 79 11.28 26.98 8.43
C GLY A 79 12.14 26.30 7.38
N VAL A 80 13.27 25.74 7.81
CA VAL A 80 14.27 25.15 6.91
C VAL A 80 14.52 23.68 7.26
N ILE A 81 14.43 22.82 6.26
CA ILE A 81 14.89 21.43 6.29
C ILE A 81 16.15 21.38 5.41
N GLU A 82 17.28 21.04 6.02
CA GLU A 82 18.58 20.97 5.32
C GLU A 82 18.83 19.65 4.58
N GLY A 83 18.07 18.61 4.91
CA GLY A 83 18.07 17.34 4.18
C GLY A 83 16.83 17.18 3.32
N ASP A 84 16.41 15.92 3.20
CA ASP A 84 15.25 15.51 2.43
C ASP A 84 13.95 15.64 3.24
N LEU A 85 12.84 15.88 2.53
CA LEU A 85 11.49 15.75 3.08
C LEU A 85 10.81 14.51 2.51
N LEU A 86 10.52 13.51 3.34
CA LEU A 86 9.58 12.43 3.04
C LEU A 86 8.31 12.63 3.86
N SER A 87 7.18 12.91 3.20
CA SER A 87 5.93 13.18 3.91
C SER A 87 4.70 12.50 3.32
N VAL A 88 3.81 12.09 4.22
CA VAL A 88 2.48 11.57 3.87
C VAL A 88 1.44 12.33 4.68
N GLY A 89 0.42 12.86 4.01
CA GLY A 89 -0.64 13.55 4.73
C GLY A 89 -1.92 13.83 3.96
N GLY A 90 -2.87 14.47 4.64
CA GLY A 90 -4.03 15.04 3.97
C GLY A 90 -3.58 16.21 3.11
N GLY A 91 -2.98 17.22 3.75
CA GLY A 91 -2.47 18.42 3.09
C GLY A 91 -1.06 18.76 3.55
N VAL A 92 -0.21 19.11 2.60
CA VAL A 92 1.19 19.51 2.82
C VAL A 92 1.39 20.90 2.22
N VAL A 93 1.71 21.86 3.08
CA VAL A 93 1.92 23.27 2.71
C VAL A 93 3.38 23.62 2.96
N LEU A 94 4.09 24.00 1.90
CA LEU A 94 5.46 24.49 1.96
C LEU A 94 5.42 26.01 1.86
N ASN A 95 5.93 26.68 2.89
CA ASN A 95 6.14 28.11 2.95
C ASN A 95 7.65 28.45 3.03
N GLY A 96 8.44 27.53 3.61
CA GLY A 96 9.87 27.64 3.82
C GLY A 96 10.72 26.86 2.80
N THR A 97 11.87 26.34 3.24
CA THR A 97 12.86 25.71 2.36
C THR A 97 13.11 24.25 2.72
N VAL A 98 13.09 23.38 1.72
CA VAL A 98 13.73 22.05 1.74
C VAL A 98 14.94 22.17 0.82
N THR A 99 16.15 21.99 1.33
CA THR A 99 17.36 22.32 0.53
C THR A 99 17.76 21.22 -0.45
N ASP A 100 17.20 20.02 -0.33
CA ASP A 100 17.47 18.89 -1.23
C ASP A 100 16.16 18.37 -1.85
N ASP A 101 15.81 17.09 -1.70
CA ASP A 101 14.64 16.47 -2.33
C ASP A 101 13.37 16.54 -1.46
N ALA A 102 12.22 16.59 -2.13
CA ALA A 102 10.91 16.40 -1.50
C ALA A 102 10.16 15.22 -2.12
N ARG A 103 9.78 14.25 -1.28
CA ARG A 103 8.96 13.07 -1.61
C ARG A 103 7.65 13.18 -0.84
N VAL A 104 6.57 13.54 -1.53
CA VAL A 104 5.32 13.97 -0.88
C VAL A 104 4.12 13.20 -1.42
N ALA A 105 3.39 12.51 -0.54
CA ALA A 105 2.11 11.90 -0.86
C ALA A 105 0.99 12.59 -0.07
N ALA A 106 0.18 13.42 -0.74
CA ALA A 106 -0.91 14.12 -0.07
C ALA A 106 -2.11 14.39 -0.96
N GLY A 107 -3.29 14.56 -0.37
CA GLY A 107 -4.48 15.04 -1.09
C GLY A 107 -4.21 16.40 -1.74
N ILE A 108 -3.63 17.33 -0.97
CA ILE A 108 -3.26 18.67 -1.46
C ILE A 108 -1.77 18.90 -1.16
N ILE A 109 -0.99 19.22 -2.18
CA ILE A 109 0.39 19.70 -2.06
C ILE A 109 0.40 21.14 -2.53
N ARG A 110 0.87 22.07 -1.69
CA ARG A 110 0.86 23.49 -2.00
C ARG A 110 2.18 24.14 -1.67
N PHE A 111 2.71 24.90 -2.63
CA PHE A 111 3.90 25.70 -2.51
C PHE A 111 3.49 27.16 -2.53
N ASP A 112 3.65 27.83 -1.40
CA ASP A 112 3.40 29.26 -1.27
C ASP A 112 4.55 30.09 -1.87
N PRO A 113 4.37 31.41 -2.06
CA PRO A 113 5.32 32.26 -2.78
C PRO A 113 6.77 32.30 -2.27
N GLN A 114 7.05 31.81 -1.06
CA GLN A 114 8.41 31.73 -0.49
C GLN A 114 8.96 30.30 -0.46
N ALA A 115 8.16 29.32 -0.88
CA ALA A 115 8.52 27.92 -0.87
C ALA A 115 9.71 27.65 -1.80
N ARG A 116 10.70 26.92 -1.29
CA ARG A 116 11.87 26.49 -2.07
C ARG A 116 12.11 25.01 -1.84
N VAL A 117 12.27 24.26 -2.91
CA VAL A 117 12.83 22.90 -2.89
C VAL A 117 14.09 22.92 -3.75
N GLY A 118 15.21 22.43 -3.20
CA GLY A 118 16.53 22.61 -3.80
C GLY A 118 16.76 21.76 -5.04
N ASP A 119 16.26 20.53 -5.05
CA ASP A 119 16.37 19.62 -6.19
C ASP A 119 14.98 19.12 -6.62
N THR A 120 14.63 17.86 -6.37
CA THR A 120 13.51 17.21 -7.05
C THR A 120 12.27 17.11 -6.15
N LEU A 121 11.10 17.38 -6.71
CA LEU A 121 9.81 17.05 -6.09
C LEU A 121 9.23 15.81 -6.75
N LEU A 122 9.20 14.70 -6.01
CA LEU A 122 8.40 13.52 -6.34
C LEU A 122 7.09 13.56 -5.55
N GLY A 123 6.00 13.88 -6.24
CA GLY A 123 4.69 14.07 -5.64
C GLY A 123 3.61 13.11 -6.15
N THR A 124 2.69 12.72 -5.27
CA THR A 124 1.43 12.08 -5.66
C THR A 124 0.26 12.67 -4.89
N GLY A 125 -0.87 12.89 -5.55
CA GLY A 125 -2.00 13.55 -4.90
C GLY A 125 -3.20 13.89 -5.76
N ALA A 126 -4.18 14.57 -5.19
CA ALA A 126 -5.26 15.14 -6.00
C ALA A 126 -4.81 16.41 -6.72
N SER A 127 -4.00 17.24 -6.06
CA SER A 127 -3.52 18.50 -6.62
C SER A 127 -2.12 18.84 -6.11
N VAL A 128 -1.24 19.25 -7.02
CA VAL A 128 -0.05 20.07 -6.68
C VAL A 128 -0.26 21.49 -7.20
N GLU A 129 -0.11 22.49 -6.32
CA GLU A 129 -0.23 23.91 -6.67
C GLU A 129 1.06 24.64 -6.30
N MET A 130 1.77 25.15 -7.31
CA MET A 130 2.89 26.07 -7.13
C MET A 130 2.44 27.50 -7.40
N LEU A 131 2.47 28.33 -6.38
CA LEU A 131 2.11 29.75 -6.51
C LEU A 131 3.25 30.59 -7.09
N PRO A 132 2.94 31.79 -7.64
CA PRO A 132 3.97 32.72 -8.10
C PRO A 132 4.97 33.03 -6.98
N GLY A 133 6.27 32.94 -7.30
CA GLY A 133 7.38 33.13 -6.35
C GLY A 133 7.96 31.84 -5.78
N SER A 134 7.19 30.75 -5.76
CA SER A 134 7.72 29.43 -5.37
C SER A 134 8.74 28.91 -6.39
N THR A 135 9.76 28.19 -5.92
CA THR A 135 10.85 27.67 -6.76
C THR A 135 11.16 26.20 -6.47
N LEU A 136 11.35 25.43 -7.52
CA LEU A 136 11.90 24.07 -7.51
C LEU A 136 13.20 24.09 -8.31
N GLY A 137 14.34 23.82 -7.67
CA GLY A 137 15.66 23.93 -8.28
C GLY A 137 16.03 22.77 -9.22
N GLY A 138 15.34 21.64 -9.11
CA GLY A 138 15.44 20.49 -10.00
C GLY A 138 14.12 20.21 -10.72
N SER A 139 13.75 18.94 -10.80
CA SER A 139 12.62 18.47 -11.60
C SER A 139 11.36 18.19 -10.78
N LEU A 140 10.20 18.36 -11.39
CA LEU A 140 8.90 17.96 -10.84
C LEU A 140 8.48 16.62 -11.47
N ILE A 141 8.27 15.60 -10.65
CA ILE A 141 7.62 14.35 -11.04
C ILE A 141 6.31 14.25 -10.25
N PHE A 142 5.17 14.39 -10.92
CA PHE A 142 3.88 14.36 -10.26
C PHE A 142 2.87 13.46 -10.96
N ILE A 143 2.27 12.55 -10.19
CA ILE A 143 1.15 11.71 -10.64
C ILE A 143 -0.07 12.04 -9.80
N GLY A 144 -1.17 12.45 -10.43
CA GLY A 144 -2.34 12.89 -9.67
C GLY A 144 -3.52 13.39 -10.48
N GLY A 145 -4.44 14.08 -9.81
CA GLY A 145 -5.57 14.72 -10.48
C GLY A 145 -5.14 15.90 -11.34
N GLN A 146 -4.48 16.89 -10.72
CA GLN A 146 -4.07 18.10 -11.41
C GLN A 146 -2.73 18.68 -10.91
N ALA A 147 -2.08 19.45 -11.77
CA ALA A 147 -0.94 20.30 -11.43
C ALA A 147 -1.19 21.74 -11.91
N LEU A 148 -1.03 22.71 -11.02
CA LEU A 148 -1.12 24.14 -11.33
C LEU A 148 0.22 24.81 -11.03
N LEU A 149 1.00 25.06 -12.08
CA LEU A 149 2.38 25.50 -11.94
C LEU A 149 2.49 26.98 -12.32
N SER A 150 2.35 27.85 -11.33
CA SER A 150 2.55 29.30 -11.46
C SER A 150 3.91 29.78 -10.92
N GLY A 151 4.65 28.90 -10.24
CA GLY A 151 6.03 29.13 -9.79
C GLY A 151 7.08 28.81 -10.87
N ASN A 152 8.33 28.70 -10.46
CA ASN A 152 9.46 28.35 -11.31
C ASN A 152 9.95 26.92 -11.02
N VAL A 153 10.12 26.12 -12.07
CA VAL A 153 10.79 24.82 -12.04
C VAL A 153 12.04 24.95 -12.90
N ASP A 154 13.23 24.84 -12.32
CA ASP A 154 14.49 25.02 -13.06
C ASP A 154 14.82 23.82 -13.96
N GLY A 155 14.39 22.61 -13.57
CA GLY A 155 14.55 21.37 -14.34
C GLY A 155 13.33 21.01 -15.19
N ASP A 156 13.05 19.71 -15.26
CA ASP A 156 12.00 19.12 -16.10
C ASP A 156 10.68 18.98 -15.34
N VAL A 157 9.57 18.90 -16.07
CA VAL A 157 8.26 18.52 -15.52
C VAL A 157 7.79 17.23 -16.16
N LEU A 158 7.66 16.17 -15.37
CA LEU A 158 6.98 14.93 -15.73
C LEU A 158 5.64 14.85 -14.99
N PHE A 159 4.54 14.92 -15.74
CA PHE A 159 3.18 14.92 -15.19
C PHE A 159 2.32 13.80 -15.77
N GLY A 160 1.63 13.07 -14.90
CA GLY A 160 0.58 12.13 -15.29
C GLY A 160 -0.71 12.39 -14.53
N GLY A 161 -1.78 12.77 -15.23
CA GLY A 161 -3.04 13.10 -14.56
C GLY A 161 -4.16 13.56 -15.49
N ASN A 162 -5.15 14.24 -14.93
CA ASN A 162 -6.25 14.81 -15.72
C ASN A 162 -5.88 16.17 -16.31
N SER A 163 -5.34 17.08 -15.47
CA SER A 163 -5.18 18.49 -15.82
C SER A 163 -3.79 19.03 -15.49
N LEU A 164 -3.08 19.59 -16.48
CA LEU A 164 -1.85 20.34 -16.28
C LEU A 164 -2.05 21.79 -16.72
N LEU A 165 -1.93 22.73 -15.78
CA LEU A 165 -2.00 24.17 -16.04
C LEU A 165 -0.63 24.81 -15.79
N LEU A 166 0.00 25.30 -16.85
CA LEU A 166 1.27 26.01 -16.80
C LEU A 166 1.03 27.52 -16.91
N ARG A 167 1.53 28.27 -15.93
CA ARG A 167 1.52 29.75 -15.87
C ARG A 167 2.90 30.34 -15.63
N GLY A 168 3.76 29.62 -14.92
CA GLY A 168 5.13 30.03 -14.62
C GLY A 168 6.15 29.49 -15.62
N SER A 169 7.40 29.37 -15.19
CA SER A 169 8.52 28.92 -16.00
C SER A 169 8.95 27.50 -15.67
N VAL A 170 9.28 26.75 -16.72
CA VAL A 170 9.96 25.45 -16.69
C VAL A 170 11.26 25.63 -17.47
N GLY A 171 12.40 25.39 -16.83
CA GLY A 171 13.72 25.56 -17.45
C GLY A 171 14.06 24.43 -18.43
N GLY A 172 13.62 23.21 -18.13
CA GLY A 172 13.84 22.02 -18.95
C GLY A 172 12.64 21.62 -19.81
N ASP A 173 12.51 20.31 -20.02
CA ASP A 173 11.48 19.67 -20.84
C ASP A 173 10.17 19.50 -20.04
N VAL A 174 9.05 19.49 -20.75
CA VAL A 174 7.74 19.12 -20.18
C VAL A 174 7.26 17.84 -20.86
N GLU A 175 7.13 16.76 -20.10
CA GLU A 175 6.44 15.54 -20.51
C GLU A 175 5.12 15.38 -19.74
N ALA A 176 4.00 15.35 -20.45
CA ALA A 176 2.68 15.31 -19.82
C ALA A 176 1.74 14.28 -20.45
N ALA A 177 1.11 13.44 -19.63
CA ALA A 177 -0.07 12.65 -20.00
C ALA A 177 -1.31 13.27 -19.34
N VAL A 178 -2.24 13.77 -20.16
CA VAL A 178 -3.39 14.58 -19.71
C VAL A 178 -4.70 14.12 -20.36
N ASP A 179 -5.81 14.53 -19.74
CA ASP A 179 -7.15 14.13 -20.15
C ASP A 179 -8.02 15.36 -20.50
N PRO A 180 -8.29 15.61 -21.79
CA PRO A 180 -8.94 16.85 -22.22
C PRO A 180 -10.47 16.83 -22.04
N THR A 181 -11.08 15.71 -21.61
CA THR A 181 -12.54 15.61 -21.57
C THR A 181 -13.15 15.95 -20.22
N THR A 182 -12.38 15.81 -19.13
CA THR A 182 -12.92 15.90 -17.77
C THR A 182 -12.05 16.83 -16.94
N ALA A 183 -12.58 18.01 -16.64
CA ALA A 183 -11.94 18.94 -15.73
C ALA A 183 -11.91 18.36 -14.31
N THR A 184 -10.84 18.65 -13.57
CA THR A 184 -10.59 18.10 -12.23
C THR A 184 -11.36 18.88 -11.15
N THR A 185 -12.70 18.96 -11.30
CA THR A 185 -13.55 19.73 -10.37
C THR A 185 -13.59 19.12 -8.97
N TRP A 186 -13.45 17.81 -8.87
CA TRP A 186 -13.44 17.07 -7.60
C TRP A 186 -12.26 17.48 -6.68
N ALA A 187 -11.11 17.88 -7.24
CA ALA A 187 -9.97 18.32 -6.44
C ALA A 187 -10.31 19.58 -5.62
N SER A 188 -11.08 20.51 -6.20
CA SER A 188 -11.55 21.73 -5.51
C SER A 188 -12.57 21.48 -4.38
N GLN A 189 -13.14 20.27 -4.33
CA GLN A 189 -14.09 19.86 -3.31
C GLN A 189 -13.40 19.24 -2.08
N ILE A 190 -12.09 18.96 -2.17
CA ILE A 190 -11.32 18.42 -1.06
C ILE A 190 -11.23 19.49 0.04
N ARG A 191 -11.56 19.09 1.27
CA ARG A 191 -11.52 19.93 2.47
C ARG A 191 -10.56 19.31 3.46
N ILE A 192 -9.51 20.04 3.79
CA ILE A 192 -8.50 19.63 4.78
C ILE A 192 -8.33 20.81 5.71
N GLU A 193 -8.48 20.54 7.01
CA GLU A 193 -8.38 21.59 8.01
C GLU A 193 -6.99 22.26 7.97
N GLY A 194 -6.98 23.59 7.91
CA GLY A 194 -5.75 24.38 7.82
C GLY A 194 -5.13 24.49 6.43
N VAL A 195 -5.69 23.84 5.40
CA VAL A 195 -5.16 23.89 4.01
C VAL A 195 -6.21 24.44 3.06
N ALA A 196 -5.83 25.46 2.29
CA ALA A 196 -6.71 26.03 1.27
C ALA A 196 -7.05 24.97 0.20
N SER A 197 -8.33 24.87 -0.15
CA SER A 197 -8.75 23.99 -1.24
C SER A 197 -8.15 24.46 -2.57
N PRO A 198 -7.61 23.56 -3.40
CA PRO A 198 -7.00 23.93 -4.65
C PRO A 198 -8.07 24.44 -5.63
N PRO A 199 -7.76 25.40 -6.50
CA PRO A 199 -8.66 25.78 -7.58
C PRO A 199 -8.78 24.64 -8.61
N SER A 200 -9.85 24.65 -9.40
CA SER A 200 -10.02 23.68 -10.48
C SER A 200 -9.20 24.10 -11.71
N ALA A 201 -8.31 23.22 -12.17
CA ALA A 201 -7.65 23.39 -13.46
C ALA A 201 -8.61 23.04 -14.61
N PRO A 202 -8.45 23.67 -15.80
CA PRO A 202 -9.12 23.22 -17.02
C PRO A 202 -8.76 21.77 -17.38
N ALA A 203 -9.60 21.10 -18.17
CA ALA A 203 -9.30 19.75 -18.64
C ALA A 203 -8.08 19.76 -19.60
N GLY A 204 -7.25 18.71 -19.54
CA GLY A 204 -6.11 18.54 -20.44
C GLY A 204 -4.90 19.41 -20.08
N LEU A 205 -4.09 19.72 -21.10
CA LEU A 205 -2.93 20.60 -21.00
C LEU A 205 -3.35 22.03 -21.34
N THR A 206 -3.10 22.97 -20.44
CA THR A 206 -3.30 24.41 -20.65
C THR A 206 -1.98 25.13 -20.41
N VAL A 207 -1.48 25.82 -21.44
CA VAL A 207 -0.30 26.68 -21.36
C VAL A 207 -0.76 28.13 -21.50
N GLU A 208 -0.62 28.90 -20.43
CA GLU A 208 -1.02 30.31 -20.40
C GLU A 208 0.03 31.20 -21.07
N HIS A 209 -0.34 32.43 -21.43
CA HIS A 209 0.51 33.34 -22.21
C HIS A 209 1.81 33.74 -21.50
N GLU A 210 1.82 33.70 -20.17
CA GLU A 210 2.98 34.03 -19.34
C GLU A 210 3.91 32.83 -19.14
N ALA A 211 3.45 31.62 -19.48
CA ALA A 211 4.21 30.41 -19.29
C ALA A 211 5.38 30.31 -20.27
N ARG A 212 6.51 29.79 -19.77
CA ARG A 212 7.72 29.57 -20.56
C ARG A 212 8.27 28.17 -20.31
N ILE A 213 8.57 27.45 -21.38
CA ILE A 213 9.21 26.14 -21.37
C ILE A 213 10.54 26.29 -22.12
N GLY A 214 11.65 26.11 -21.41
CA GLY A 214 13.01 26.25 -21.93
C GLY A 214 13.44 25.10 -22.84
N GLY A 215 12.87 23.91 -22.65
CA GLY A 215 13.11 22.72 -23.45
C GLY A 215 11.99 22.36 -24.44
N ASP A 216 11.87 21.06 -24.71
CA ASP A 216 10.83 20.46 -25.55
C ASP A 216 9.52 20.26 -24.75
N LEU A 217 8.39 20.37 -25.43
CA LEU A 217 7.07 20.00 -24.90
C LEU A 217 6.58 18.72 -25.56
N THR A 218 6.58 17.61 -24.83
CA THR A 218 6.00 16.35 -25.27
C THR A 218 4.73 16.06 -24.47
N TYR A 219 3.59 15.89 -25.13
CA TYR A 219 2.35 15.56 -24.43
C TYR A 219 1.49 14.52 -25.15
N ARG A 220 0.81 13.71 -24.33
CA ARG A 220 -0.15 12.69 -24.73
C ARG A 220 -1.54 13.12 -24.29
N SER A 221 -2.48 13.12 -25.22
CA SER A 221 -3.87 13.53 -24.98
C SER A 221 -4.77 13.00 -26.10
N SER A 222 -6.08 12.88 -25.85
CA SER A 222 -7.05 12.53 -26.90
C SER A 222 -7.44 13.72 -27.80
N ALA A 223 -6.96 14.93 -27.48
CA ALA A 223 -7.18 16.14 -28.27
C ALA A 223 -5.97 17.10 -28.12
N PRO A 224 -5.60 17.84 -29.17
CA PRO A 224 -4.48 18.77 -29.11
C PRO A 224 -4.79 19.97 -28.20
N ALA A 225 -3.77 20.48 -27.51
CA ALA A 225 -3.85 21.69 -26.69
C ALA A 225 -3.46 22.93 -27.51
N THR A 226 -4.03 24.09 -27.16
CA THR A 226 -3.61 25.37 -27.73
C THR A 226 -2.37 25.87 -27.01
N ILE A 227 -1.25 26.00 -27.74
CA ILE A 227 0.02 26.46 -27.19
C ILE A 227 0.31 27.88 -27.70
N PRO A 228 0.50 28.89 -26.82
CA PRO A 228 0.85 30.24 -27.24
C PRO A 228 2.19 30.29 -28.01
N VAL A 229 2.28 31.18 -28.99
CA VAL A 229 3.51 31.37 -29.77
C VAL A 229 4.63 31.88 -28.85
N GLY A 230 5.78 31.23 -28.87
CA GLY A 230 6.94 31.58 -28.05
C GLY A 230 6.89 31.08 -26.61
N ALA A 231 5.85 30.33 -26.21
CA ALA A 231 5.80 29.69 -24.90
C ALA A 231 6.78 28.52 -24.76
N VAL A 232 7.18 27.89 -25.87
CA VAL A 232 8.11 26.75 -25.91
C VAL A 232 9.33 27.15 -26.73
N ALA A 233 10.53 27.00 -26.18
CA ALA A 233 11.78 27.29 -26.87
C ALA A 233 12.25 26.11 -27.75
N GLY A 234 11.95 24.87 -27.35
CA GLY A 234 12.22 23.65 -28.11
C GLY A 234 11.08 23.22 -29.06
N GLN A 235 10.98 21.92 -29.30
CA GLN A 235 9.97 21.30 -30.16
C GLN A 235 8.69 20.96 -29.39
N VAL A 236 7.54 21.09 -30.05
CA VAL A 236 6.26 20.61 -29.52
C VAL A 236 5.91 19.28 -30.21
N ARG A 237 5.83 18.19 -29.42
CA ARG A 237 5.45 16.85 -29.87
C ARG A 237 4.14 16.44 -29.21
N PHE A 238 3.10 16.29 -30.03
CA PHE A 238 1.81 15.77 -29.62
C PHE A 238 1.67 14.32 -30.06
N THR A 239 1.32 13.43 -29.13
CA THR A 239 0.90 12.06 -29.45
C THR A 239 -0.59 11.90 -29.12
N GLU A 240 -1.39 11.57 -30.12
CA GLU A 240 -2.80 11.27 -29.91
C GLU A 240 -2.92 9.91 -29.23
N GLU A 241 -3.41 9.91 -27.98
CA GLU A 241 -3.72 8.70 -27.24
C GLU A 241 -5.24 8.62 -27.10
N LEU A 242 -5.87 7.91 -28.03
CA LEU A 242 -7.28 7.58 -27.92
C LEU A 242 -7.47 6.79 -26.63
N ARG A 243 -8.37 7.23 -25.76
CA ARG A 243 -8.82 6.41 -24.62
C ARG A 243 -9.31 5.08 -25.18
N THR A 244 -8.45 4.07 -25.19
CA THR A 244 -8.90 2.71 -25.43
C THR A 244 -9.64 2.33 -24.17
N THR A 245 -10.97 2.45 -24.18
CA THR A 245 -11.80 1.76 -23.19
C THR A 245 -11.25 0.34 -23.12
N PRO A 246 -10.81 -0.15 -21.95
CA PRO A 246 -10.23 -1.48 -21.86
C PRO A 246 -11.19 -2.44 -22.56
N PRO A 247 -10.71 -3.24 -23.52
CA PRO A 247 -11.59 -4.05 -24.36
C PRO A 247 -12.51 -4.85 -23.44
N GLN A 248 -13.83 -4.76 -23.68
CA GLN A 248 -14.75 -5.52 -22.86
C GLN A 248 -14.34 -6.99 -22.95
N PRO A 249 -14.18 -7.68 -21.80
CA PRO A 249 -13.67 -9.05 -21.81
C PRO A 249 -14.58 -9.90 -22.67
N THR A 250 -13.99 -10.48 -23.72
CA THR A 250 -14.70 -11.35 -24.64
C THR A 250 -15.14 -12.61 -23.91
N ILE A 251 -16.03 -13.39 -24.53
CA ILE A 251 -16.40 -14.70 -23.98
C ILE A 251 -15.16 -15.59 -23.83
N ALA A 252 -14.21 -15.50 -24.76
CA ALA A 252 -12.94 -16.24 -24.69
C ALA A 252 -12.10 -15.82 -23.48
N ASP A 253 -12.00 -14.52 -23.18
CA ASP A 253 -11.27 -14.02 -22.01
C ASP A 253 -11.91 -14.51 -20.71
N ARG A 254 -13.24 -14.49 -20.63
CA ARG A 254 -13.97 -15.02 -19.48
C ARG A 254 -13.76 -16.52 -19.30
N LEU A 255 -13.77 -17.28 -20.39
CA LEU A 255 -13.49 -18.72 -20.34
C LEU A 255 -12.05 -19.01 -19.93
N LEU A 256 -11.09 -18.22 -20.41
CA LEU A 256 -9.69 -18.34 -20.03
C LEU A 256 -9.48 -17.99 -18.55
N ASP A 257 -10.16 -16.97 -18.03
CA ASP A 257 -10.15 -16.62 -16.61
C ASP A 257 -10.75 -17.72 -15.74
N VAL A 258 -11.88 -18.30 -16.16
CA VAL A 258 -12.47 -19.47 -15.50
C VAL A 258 -11.50 -20.64 -15.50
N ALA A 259 -10.87 -20.95 -16.64
CA ALA A 259 -9.91 -22.04 -16.76
C ALA A 259 -8.66 -21.81 -15.89
N ARG A 260 -8.14 -20.59 -15.85
CA ARG A 260 -6.98 -20.21 -15.04
C ARG A 260 -7.29 -20.30 -13.54
N ARG A 261 -8.44 -19.78 -13.12
CA ARG A 261 -8.90 -19.87 -11.72
C ARG A 261 -9.11 -21.32 -11.32
N PHE A 262 -9.77 -22.11 -12.17
CA PHE A 262 -9.94 -23.54 -11.95
C PHE A 262 -8.60 -24.25 -11.82
N ALA A 263 -7.67 -24.06 -12.77
CA ALA A 263 -6.36 -24.70 -12.75
C ALA A 263 -5.56 -24.31 -11.48
N GLY A 264 -5.56 -23.03 -11.11
CA GLY A 264 -4.89 -22.55 -9.90
C GLY A 264 -5.46 -23.17 -8.62
N LEU A 265 -6.79 -23.15 -8.46
CA LEU A 265 -7.47 -23.75 -7.30
C LEU A 265 -7.33 -25.27 -7.26
N PHE A 266 -7.37 -25.93 -8.41
CA PHE A 266 -7.22 -27.36 -8.50
C PHE A 266 -5.80 -27.79 -8.12
N LEU A 267 -4.76 -27.17 -8.70
CA LEU A 267 -3.36 -27.44 -8.36
C LEU A 267 -3.08 -27.16 -6.88
N LEU A 268 -3.57 -26.03 -6.37
CA LEU A 268 -3.39 -25.70 -4.96
C LEU A 268 -4.18 -26.65 -4.05
N GLY A 269 -5.37 -27.08 -4.47
CA GLY A 269 -6.16 -28.10 -3.80
C GLY A 269 -5.42 -29.44 -3.71
N LEU A 270 -4.77 -29.88 -4.78
CA LEU A 270 -3.92 -31.07 -4.77
C LEU A 270 -2.76 -30.94 -3.79
N ILE A 271 -2.06 -29.79 -3.82
CA ILE A 271 -0.97 -29.51 -2.88
C ILE A 271 -1.50 -29.49 -1.44
N LEU A 272 -2.66 -28.88 -1.18
CA LEU A 272 -3.22 -28.76 0.15
C LEU A 272 -3.69 -30.10 0.71
N VAL A 273 -4.32 -30.94 -0.12
CA VAL A 273 -4.70 -32.31 0.23
C VAL A 273 -3.46 -33.15 0.56
N TRP A 274 -2.37 -32.96 -0.18
CA TRP A 274 -1.10 -33.64 0.08
C TRP A 274 -0.37 -33.12 1.33
N LEU A 275 -0.29 -31.79 1.50
CA LEU A 275 0.47 -31.13 2.55
C LEU A 275 -0.23 -31.19 3.91
N ALA A 276 -1.56 -31.06 3.91
CA ALA A 276 -2.37 -30.96 5.13
C ALA A 276 -3.67 -31.78 5.04
N PRO A 277 -3.59 -33.11 4.81
CA PRO A 277 -4.76 -33.97 4.61
C PRO A 277 -5.73 -33.93 5.80
N ARG A 278 -5.21 -33.84 7.03
CA ARG A 278 -6.01 -33.77 8.26
C ARG A 278 -6.87 -32.51 8.33
N ILE A 279 -6.35 -31.37 7.88
CA ILE A 279 -7.09 -30.10 7.89
C ILE A 279 -8.21 -30.18 6.85
N VAL A 280 -7.89 -30.62 5.64
CA VAL A 280 -8.88 -30.71 4.56
C VAL A 280 -10.00 -31.70 4.92
N GLN A 281 -9.65 -32.94 5.31
CA GLN A 281 -10.64 -33.97 5.66
C GLN A 281 -11.47 -33.59 6.90
N GLY A 282 -10.84 -33.02 7.93
CA GLY A 282 -11.56 -32.57 9.13
C GLY A 282 -12.54 -31.44 8.84
N THR A 283 -12.16 -30.51 7.95
CA THR A 283 -13.03 -29.39 7.56
C THR A 283 -14.20 -29.86 6.71
N ILE A 284 -13.95 -30.80 5.78
CA ILE A 284 -15.01 -31.42 4.97
C ILE A 284 -16.01 -32.14 5.88
N GLY A 285 -15.56 -32.95 6.84
CA GLY A 285 -16.44 -33.68 7.76
C GLY A 285 -17.33 -32.76 8.62
N GLU A 286 -16.80 -31.61 9.06
CA GLU A 286 -17.60 -30.63 9.80
C GLU A 286 -18.64 -29.95 8.91
N LEU A 287 -18.30 -29.68 7.65
CA LEU A 287 -19.22 -29.11 6.67
C LEU A 287 -20.37 -30.09 6.33
N GLU A 288 -20.06 -31.39 6.23
CA GLU A 288 -21.04 -32.45 5.98
C GLU A 288 -22.04 -32.60 7.13
N THR A 289 -21.53 -32.59 8.36
CA THR A 289 -22.37 -32.84 9.55
C THR A 289 -23.16 -31.61 9.97
N ARG A 290 -22.61 -30.40 9.78
CA ARG A 290 -23.18 -29.15 10.31
C ARG A 290 -23.02 -27.94 9.37
N PRO A 291 -23.64 -27.95 8.19
CA PRO A 291 -23.48 -26.88 7.20
C PRO A 291 -24.05 -25.53 7.68
N VAL A 292 -25.21 -25.54 8.34
CA VAL A 292 -25.84 -24.30 8.84
C VAL A 292 -25.05 -23.70 10.00
N ALA A 293 -24.52 -24.53 10.90
CA ALA A 293 -23.68 -24.06 12.00
C ALA A 293 -22.36 -23.49 11.47
N SER A 294 -21.76 -24.13 10.47
CA SER A 294 -20.57 -23.63 9.78
C SER A 294 -20.81 -22.24 9.19
N LEU A 295 -21.97 -21.99 8.54
CA LEU A 295 -22.29 -20.66 8.03
C LEU A 295 -22.31 -19.59 9.13
N GLY A 296 -22.96 -19.89 10.27
CA GLY A 296 -23.01 -18.98 11.42
C GLY A 296 -21.63 -18.72 12.03
N TRP A 297 -20.83 -19.78 12.21
CA TRP A 297 -19.45 -19.65 12.71
C TRP A 297 -18.54 -18.94 11.74
N GLY A 298 -18.78 -18.99 10.43
CA GLY A 298 -18.02 -18.21 9.43
C GLY A 298 -18.09 -16.71 9.68
N VAL A 299 -19.26 -16.19 10.03
CA VAL A 299 -19.43 -14.77 10.40
C VAL A 299 -18.64 -14.46 11.67
N VAL A 300 -18.72 -15.34 12.67
CA VAL A 300 -17.96 -15.20 13.93
C VAL A 300 -16.46 -15.22 13.66
N SER A 301 -15.98 -16.07 12.75
CA SER A 301 -14.56 -16.15 12.37
C SER A 301 -14.06 -14.84 11.77
N ILE A 302 -14.83 -14.21 10.87
CA ILE A 302 -14.44 -12.92 10.27
C ILE A 302 -14.32 -11.83 11.35
N LEU A 303 -15.29 -11.77 12.26
CA LEU A 303 -15.26 -10.83 13.39
C LEU A 303 -14.10 -11.13 14.34
N ALA A 304 -13.85 -12.40 14.65
CA ALA A 304 -12.76 -12.82 15.52
C ALA A 304 -11.39 -12.57 14.92
N ILE A 305 -11.20 -12.79 13.62
CA ILE A 305 -9.95 -12.48 12.90
C ILE A 305 -9.71 -10.98 12.87
N SER A 306 -10.75 -10.18 12.57
CA SER A 306 -10.67 -8.71 12.61
C SER A 306 -10.29 -8.22 14.02
N LEU A 307 -10.92 -8.78 15.05
CA LEU A 307 -10.62 -8.48 16.45
C LEU A 307 -9.19 -8.91 16.83
N ALA A 308 -8.74 -10.07 16.38
CA ALA A 308 -7.38 -10.55 16.62
C ALA A 308 -6.34 -9.61 15.97
N PHE A 309 -6.57 -9.15 14.75
CA PHE A 309 -5.72 -8.16 14.09
C PHE A 309 -5.66 -6.84 14.88
N MET A 310 -6.81 -6.35 15.35
CA MET A 310 -6.87 -5.16 16.20
C MET A 310 -6.11 -5.34 17.51
N ILE A 311 -6.27 -6.49 18.18
CA ILE A 311 -5.57 -6.82 19.43
C ILE A 311 -4.07 -6.91 19.20
N VAL A 312 -3.61 -7.61 18.15
CA VAL A 312 -2.17 -7.72 17.83
C VAL A 312 -1.58 -6.33 17.59
N THR A 313 -2.27 -5.49 16.82
CA THR A 313 -1.85 -4.11 16.56
C THR A 313 -1.80 -3.30 17.85
N LEU A 314 -2.86 -3.33 18.66
CA LEU A 314 -2.93 -2.61 19.92
C LEU A 314 -1.85 -3.06 20.90
N VAL A 315 -1.65 -4.37 21.09
CA VAL A 315 -0.61 -4.92 21.95
C VAL A 315 0.77 -4.51 21.47
N THR A 316 1.02 -4.57 20.15
CA THR A 316 2.29 -4.12 19.57
C THR A 316 2.55 -2.65 19.87
N VAL A 317 1.54 -1.79 19.67
CA VAL A 317 1.64 -0.34 19.93
C VAL A 317 1.85 -0.08 21.42
N VAL A 318 1.07 -0.70 22.30
CA VAL A 318 1.20 -0.53 23.75
C VAL A 318 2.56 -1.00 24.25
N LEU A 319 3.04 -2.17 23.80
CA LEU A 319 4.38 -2.66 24.14
C LEU A 319 5.48 -1.72 23.63
N SER A 320 5.33 -1.22 22.41
CA SER A 320 6.29 -0.27 21.82
C SER A 320 6.35 1.03 22.62
N ILE A 321 5.19 1.57 23.03
CA ILE A 321 5.08 2.75 23.89
C ILE A 321 5.72 2.49 25.27
N MET A 322 5.39 1.37 25.91
CA MET A 322 5.95 0.98 27.21
C MET A 322 7.48 0.86 27.15
N LEU A 323 8.05 0.27 26.09
CA LEU A 323 9.49 0.19 25.89
C LEU A 323 10.13 1.56 25.65
N GLY A 324 9.41 2.47 24.98
CA GLY A 324 9.81 3.87 24.83
C GLY A 324 10.01 4.57 26.17
N PHE A 325 9.08 4.38 27.12
CA PHE A 325 9.20 4.98 28.47
C PHE A 325 10.40 4.47 29.27
N VAL A 326 10.83 3.23 29.05
CA VAL A 326 11.97 2.61 29.76
C VAL A 326 13.33 2.99 29.12
N LYS A 327 13.34 3.90 28.12
CA LYS A 327 14.53 4.28 27.33
C LYS A 327 15.17 3.11 26.57
N LEU A 328 14.38 2.08 26.24
CA LEU A 328 14.80 0.93 25.43
C LEU A 328 14.44 1.14 23.95
N SER A 329 14.85 2.28 23.38
CA SER A 329 14.45 2.70 22.02
C SER A 329 14.85 1.71 20.92
N GLY A 330 15.96 0.97 21.09
CA GLY A 330 16.37 -0.09 20.17
C GLY A 330 15.40 -1.29 20.12
N LEU A 331 14.73 -1.61 21.23
CA LEU A 331 13.75 -2.69 21.29
C LEU A 331 12.39 -2.28 20.71
N MET A 332 12.09 -0.98 20.65
CA MET A 332 10.84 -0.47 20.08
C MET A 332 10.74 -0.78 18.59
N GLY A 333 11.81 -0.52 17.81
CA GLY A 333 11.84 -0.82 16.38
C GLY A 333 11.68 -2.32 16.10
N ILE A 334 12.35 -3.17 16.88
CA ILE A 334 12.19 -4.63 16.81
C ILE A 334 10.77 -5.05 17.16
N THR A 335 10.15 -4.44 18.19
CA THR A 335 8.78 -4.76 18.61
C THR A 335 7.76 -4.37 17.55
N LEU A 336 7.88 -3.18 16.97
CA LEU A 336 7.03 -2.73 15.86
C LEU A 336 7.19 -3.63 14.63
N ALA A 337 8.43 -3.95 14.26
CA ALA A 337 8.71 -4.84 13.13
C ALA A 337 8.14 -6.24 13.38
N ALA A 338 8.32 -6.80 14.58
CA ALA A 338 7.77 -8.09 14.95
C ALA A 338 6.24 -8.09 14.90
N GLY A 339 5.59 -7.06 15.45
CA GLY A 339 4.13 -6.93 15.39
C GLY A 339 3.61 -6.75 13.97
N ALA A 340 4.31 -5.99 13.12
CA ALA A 340 4.00 -5.85 11.71
C ALA A 340 4.15 -7.19 10.96
N ILE A 341 5.20 -7.97 11.25
CA ILE A 341 5.40 -9.31 10.69
C ILE A 341 4.27 -10.25 11.11
N VAL A 342 3.89 -10.25 12.39
CA VAL A 342 2.78 -11.08 12.90
C VAL A 342 1.45 -10.65 12.30
N GLY A 343 1.19 -9.34 12.20
CA GLY A 343 0.00 -8.79 11.57
C GLY A 343 -0.07 -9.14 10.08
N MET A 344 1.03 -9.00 9.35
CA MET A 344 1.14 -9.39 7.95
C MET A 344 0.92 -10.90 7.78
N ALA A 345 1.53 -11.73 8.62
CA ALA A 345 1.31 -13.16 8.61
C ALA A 345 -0.15 -13.52 8.85
N LEU A 346 -0.83 -12.86 9.80
CA LEU A 346 -2.26 -13.05 10.06
C LEU A 346 -3.12 -12.68 8.84
N VAL A 347 -2.81 -11.55 8.19
CA VAL A 347 -3.49 -11.11 6.96
C VAL A 347 -3.28 -12.11 5.84
N VAL A 348 -2.04 -12.52 5.58
CA VAL A 348 -1.70 -13.50 4.53
C VAL A 348 -2.38 -14.84 4.80
N LEU A 349 -2.34 -15.36 6.02
CA LEU A 349 -3.01 -16.61 6.39
C LEU A 349 -4.53 -16.51 6.21
N THR A 350 -5.12 -15.36 6.55
CA THR A 350 -6.56 -15.12 6.34
C THR A 350 -6.90 -15.08 4.85
N ILE A 351 -6.12 -14.39 4.04
CA ILE A 351 -6.29 -14.37 2.58
C ILE A 351 -6.17 -15.79 2.03
N LEU A 352 -5.19 -16.58 2.48
CA LEU A 352 -5.02 -17.96 2.05
C LEU A 352 -6.23 -18.83 2.43
N ALA A 353 -6.73 -18.68 3.66
CA ALA A 353 -7.90 -19.42 4.14
C ALA A 353 -9.17 -19.06 3.34
N VAL A 354 -9.41 -17.77 3.10
CA VAL A 354 -10.59 -17.25 2.38
C VAL A 354 -10.53 -17.54 0.88
N ALA A 355 -9.41 -17.21 0.24
CA ALA A 355 -9.28 -17.27 -1.21
C ALA A 355 -9.13 -18.72 -1.71
N TYR A 356 -8.55 -19.61 -0.90
CA TYR A 356 -8.20 -20.95 -1.35
C TYR A 356 -8.84 -22.04 -0.50
N VAL A 357 -8.53 -22.13 0.79
CA VAL A 357 -8.95 -23.27 1.62
C VAL A 357 -10.47 -23.41 1.67
N ALA A 358 -11.19 -22.31 1.89
CA ALA A 358 -12.64 -22.30 1.90
C ALA A 358 -13.24 -22.77 0.56
N GLN A 359 -12.69 -22.32 -0.56
CA GLN A 359 -13.16 -22.71 -1.89
C GLN A 359 -12.86 -24.18 -2.21
N ILE A 360 -11.69 -24.68 -1.78
CA ILE A 360 -11.29 -26.08 -1.95
C ILE A 360 -12.23 -27.01 -1.17
N VAL A 361 -12.51 -26.69 0.10
CA VAL A 361 -13.36 -27.53 0.95
C VAL A 361 -14.81 -27.50 0.47
N VAL A 362 -15.38 -26.32 0.23
CA VAL A 362 -16.76 -26.18 -0.27
C VAL A 362 -16.89 -26.79 -1.66
N GLY A 363 -15.88 -26.58 -2.52
CA GLY A 363 -15.79 -27.21 -3.82
C GLY A 363 -15.83 -28.73 -3.72
N PHE A 364 -14.94 -29.33 -2.92
CA PHE A 364 -14.90 -30.79 -2.73
C PHE A 364 -16.26 -31.36 -2.31
N GLU A 365 -16.91 -30.74 -1.32
CA GLU A 365 -18.20 -31.21 -0.83
C GLU A 365 -19.32 -31.03 -1.88
N ALA A 366 -19.36 -29.89 -2.56
CA ALA A 366 -20.32 -29.66 -3.63
C ALA A 366 -20.14 -30.69 -4.77
N GLY A 367 -18.90 -30.97 -5.16
CA GLY A 367 -18.57 -31.95 -6.19
C GLY A 367 -18.94 -33.37 -5.79
N ARG A 368 -18.73 -33.73 -4.51
CA ARG A 368 -19.16 -35.02 -3.95
C ARG A 368 -20.68 -35.19 -4.04
N GLN A 369 -21.46 -34.20 -3.63
CA GLN A 369 -22.93 -34.25 -3.72
C GLN A 369 -23.44 -34.34 -5.17
N VAL A 370 -22.78 -33.64 -6.10
CA VAL A 370 -23.09 -33.73 -7.53
C VAL A 370 -22.77 -35.13 -8.08
N LEU A 371 -21.60 -35.67 -7.76
CA LEU A 371 -21.18 -37.00 -8.22
C LEU A 371 -22.06 -38.12 -7.64
N LEU A 372 -22.49 -38.03 -6.39
CA LEU A 372 -23.43 -38.99 -5.79
C LEU A 372 -24.75 -39.10 -6.56
N ARG A 373 -25.20 -38.00 -7.19
CA ARG A 373 -26.45 -38.00 -7.99
C ARG A 373 -26.25 -38.47 -9.42
N ILE A 374 -25.07 -38.25 -10.01
CA ILE A 374 -24.82 -38.48 -11.44
C ILE A 374 -24.04 -39.79 -11.66
N ARG A 375 -22.90 -39.97 -10.96
CA ARG A 375 -22.01 -41.13 -11.09
C ARG A 375 -21.36 -41.49 -9.74
N PRO A 376 -22.02 -42.34 -8.93
CA PRO A 376 -21.52 -42.73 -7.62
C PRO A 376 -20.12 -43.36 -7.63
N SER A 377 -19.76 -44.09 -8.69
CA SER A 377 -18.45 -44.76 -8.82
C SER A 377 -17.25 -43.80 -8.87
N TRP A 378 -17.48 -42.51 -9.15
CA TRP A 378 -16.42 -41.51 -9.21
C TRP A 378 -16.21 -40.80 -7.87
N VAL A 379 -17.05 -41.05 -6.87
CA VAL A 379 -16.93 -40.44 -5.54
C VAL A 379 -15.72 -40.99 -4.78
N GLU A 380 -15.38 -42.26 -5.01
CA GLU A 380 -14.23 -42.91 -4.37
C GLU A 380 -12.87 -42.48 -4.96
N GLN A 381 -12.89 -41.75 -6.09
CA GLN A 381 -11.66 -41.23 -6.68
C GLN A 381 -11.17 -40.01 -5.89
N PRO A 382 -9.89 -39.94 -5.49
CA PRO A 382 -9.39 -38.93 -4.55
C PRO A 382 -9.52 -37.49 -5.06
N PHE A 383 -9.53 -37.29 -6.38
CA PHE A 383 -9.50 -35.97 -7.00
C PHE A 383 -10.77 -35.62 -7.79
N ALA A 384 -11.64 -36.58 -8.06
CA ALA A 384 -12.82 -36.35 -8.89
C ALA A 384 -13.87 -35.44 -8.22
N PRO A 385 -14.19 -35.59 -6.91
CA PRO A 385 -15.05 -34.64 -6.20
C PRO A 385 -14.47 -33.23 -6.21
N LEU A 386 -13.16 -33.09 -5.98
CA LEU A 386 -12.47 -31.81 -6.02
C LEU A 386 -12.59 -31.14 -7.40
N ALA A 387 -12.29 -31.87 -8.47
CA ALA A 387 -12.32 -31.34 -9.84
C ALA A 387 -13.73 -30.90 -10.25
N VAL A 388 -14.72 -31.77 -10.07
CA VAL A 388 -16.11 -31.48 -10.46
C VAL A 388 -16.67 -30.33 -9.65
N GLY A 389 -16.43 -30.34 -8.35
CA GLY A 389 -16.94 -29.33 -7.43
C GLY A 389 -16.31 -27.96 -7.61
N LEU A 390 -14.98 -27.88 -7.78
CA LEU A 390 -14.30 -26.63 -8.11
C LEU A 390 -14.73 -26.09 -9.47
N LEU A 391 -14.91 -26.94 -10.48
CA LEU A 391 -15.38 -26.50 -11.80
C LEU A 391 -16.77 -25.84 -11.68
N VAL A 392 -17.70 -26.49 -10.98
CA VAL A 392 -19.04 -25.94 -10.74
C VAL A 392 -18.94 -24.62 -9.96
N LEU A 393 -18.16 -24.59 -8.88
CA LEU A 393 -18.01 -23.40 -8.04
C LEU A 393 -17.42 -22.22 -8.82
N VAL A 394 -16.36 -22.43 -9.60
CA VAL A 394 -15.72 -21.37 -10.40
C VAL A 394 -16.67 -20.85 -11.49
N VAL A 395 -17.41 -21.74 -12.16
CA VAL A 395 -18.40 -21.33 -13.17
C VAL A 395 -19.54 -20.53 -12.53
N LEU A 396 -20.06 -20.98 -11.39
CA LEU A 396 -21.13 -20.27 -10.68
C LEU A 396 -20.67 -18.90 -10.14
N THR A 397 -19.44 -18.82 -9.62
CA THR A 397 -18.87 -17.56 -9.12
C THR A 397 -18.46 -16.60 -10.24
N ALA A 398 -18.30 -17.08 -11.48
CA ALA A 398 -18.07 -16.23 -12.65
C ALA A 398 -19.35 -15.53 -13.14
N LEU A 399 -20.53 -15.88 -12.63
CA LEU A 399 -21.80 -15.23 -13.01
C LEU A 399 -21.87 -13.80 -12.42
N PRO A 400 -22.05 -12.73 -13.23
CA PRO A 400 -21.96 -11.34 -12.77
C PRO A 400 -22.94 -10.96 -11.64
N ALA A 401 -24.17 -11.48 -11.69
CA ALA A 401 -25.23 -11.08 -10.75
C ALA A 401 -25.19 -11.85 -9.42
N VAL A 402 -24.84 -13.13 -9.46
CA VAL A 402 -25.00 -14.06 -8.32
C VAL A 402 -23.66 -14.58 -7.80
N GLY A 403 -22.59 -14.43 -8.58
CA GLY A 403 -21.30 -15.03 -8.27
C GLY A 403 -20.67 -14.51 -6.97
N TRP A 404 -20.89 -13.23 -6.63
CA TRP A 404 -20.44 -12.65 -5.36
C TRP A 404 -21.16 -13.24 -4.15
N VAL A 405 -22.46 -13.55 -4.27
CA VAL A 405 -23.24 -14.19 -3.19
C VAL A 405 -22.75 -15.61 -2.97
N ILE A 406 -22.56 -16.37 -4.05
CA ILE A 406 -22.06 -17.75 -3.98
C ILE A 406 -20.65 -17.77 -3.41
N GLY A 407 -19.80 -16.82 -3.83
CA GLY A 407 -18.47 -16.63 -3.28
C GLY A 407 -18.51 -16.35 -1.77
N LEU A 408 -19.35 -15.41 -1.34
CA LEU A 408 -19.50 -15.06 0.08
C LEU A 408 -19.98 -16.24 0.92
N VAL A 409 -21.03 -16.95 0.47
CA VAL A 409 -21.55 -18.15 1.16
C VAL A 409 -20.47 -19.22 1.26
N SER A 410 -19.69 -19.43 0.19
CA SER A 410 -18.60 -20.41 0.17
C SER A 410 -17.49 -20.04 1.16
N VAL A 411 -17.14 -18.75 1.25
CA VAL A 411 -16.18 -18.25 2.24
C VAL A 411 -16.69 -18.46 3.66
N LEU A 412 -17.95 -18.12 3.94
CA LEU A 412 -18.54 -18.29 5.28
C LEU A 412 -18.58 -19.77 5.69
N LEU A 413 -19.02 -20.64 4.80
CA LEU A 413 -19.05 -22.08 5.05
C LEU A 413 -17.65 -22.64 5.32
N GLY A 414 -16.68 -22.32 4.46
CA GLY A 414 -15.31 -22.81 4.60
C GLY A 414 -14.61 -22.29 5.85
N LEU A 415 -14.72 -20.98 6.14
CA LEU A 415 -14.14 -20.39 7.35
C LEU A 415 -14.78 -20.90 8.64
N GLY A 416 -16.09 -21.12 8.62
CA GLY A 416 -16.80 -21.64 9.79
C GLY A 416 -16.43 -23.08 10.10
N ALA A 417 -16.35 -23.93 9.07
CA ALA A 417 -15.90 -25.30 9.22
C ALA A 417 -14.43 -25.35 9.71
N LEU A 418 -13.56 -24.47 9.21
CA LEU A 418 -12.17 -24.36 9.67
C LEU A 418 -12.09 -23.95 11.15
N TRP A 419 -12.93 -23.00 11.55
CA TRP A 419 -13.00 -22.52 12.93
C TRP A 419 -13.49 -23.60 13.89
N MET A 420 -14.54 -24.34 13.49
CA MET A 420 -15.08 -25.43 14.28
C MET A 420 -14.06 -26.57 14.43
N LEU A 421 -13.37 -26.95 13.36
CA LEU A 421 -12.25 -27.89 13.43
C LEU A 421 -11.15 -27.40 14.38
N GLY A 422 -10.71 -26.15 14.23
CA GLY A 422 -9.68 -25.57 15.09
C GLY A 422 -10.08 -25.56 16.57
N ARG A 423 -11.34 -25.22 16.85
CA ARG A 423 -11.91 -25.24 18.21
C ARG A 423 -11.93 -26.65 18.79
N ASP A 424 -12.32 -27.66 18.01
CA ASP A 424 -12.40 -29.04 18.49
C ASP A 424 -11.00 -29.61 18.77
N LEU A 425 -10.01 -29.28 17.92
CA LEU A 425 -8.60 -29.59 18.16
C LEU A 425 -8.06 -28.96 19.46
N LEU A 426 -8.40 -27.69 19.71
CA LEU A 426 -7.98 -26.98 20.93
C LEU A 426 -8.67 -27.48 22.20
N THR A 427 -9.90 -27.98 22.10
CA THR A 427 -10.68 -28.49 23.25
C THR A 427 -10.47 -29.98 23.51
N GLY A 428 -9.60 -30.64 22.75
CA GLY A 428 -9.28 -32.06 22.91
C GLY A 428 -10.44 -33.00 22.53
N ARG A 429 -11.43 -32.51 21.78
CA ARG A 429 -12.48 -33.35 21.22
C ARG A 429 -11.90 -34.03 19.99
N THR A 430 -11.85 -35.36 19.99
CA THR A 430 -11.46 -36.13 18.79
C THR A 430 -12.39 -35.74 17.65
N PRO A 431 -11.89 -35.17 16.54
CA PRO A 431 -12.72 -34.91 15.38
C PRO A 431 -13.31 -36.24 14.88
N LEU A 432 -14.52 -36.20 14.33
CA LEU A 432 -15.14 -37.33 13.63
C LEU A 432 -14.31 -37.65 12.39
N VAL A 433 -13.23 -38.41 12.56
CA VAL A 433 -12.46 -38.97 11.45
C VAL A 433 -13.36 -40.02 10.80
N LEU A 434 -13.91 -39.70 9.63
CA LEU A 434 -14.45 -40.73 8.74
C LEU A 434 -13.30 -41.72 8.45
N ALA A 435 -13.59 -43.02 8.62
CA ALA A 435 -12.63 -44.09 8.39
C ALA A 435 -11.95 -43.93 7.01
N PRO A 436 -10.67 -44.32 6.88
CA PRO A 436 -9.99 -44.24 5.60
C PRO A 436 -10.75 -45.09 4.57
N VAL A 437 -10.98 -44.52 3.39
CA VAL A 437 -11.35 -45.24 2.17
C VAL A 437 -10.09 -45.85 1.58
#